data_AF-A0A1B7P724-F1
#
_entry.id   AF-A0A1B7P724-F1
#
_cell.length_a   1.000
_cell.length_b   1.000
_cell.length_c   1.000
_cell.angle_alpha   90.00
_cell.angle_beta   90.00
_cell.angle_gamma   90.00
#
_symmetry.space_group_name_H-M   'P 1'
#
loop_
_entity.id
_entity.type
_entity.pdbx_description
1 polymer ?
#
loop_
_entity_poly.entity_id
_entity_poly.type
_entity_poly.pdbx_seq_one_letter_code
_entity_poly.pdbx_strand_id
1 'polypeptide(L)'
;MLPNRPNEDFWQSSFFKKWPQLPSPEDVRAQARAQYQAGSAPDGRKTFGDTGPQWNPPPASFESMGLFVKWGANIMIAEGQTLYALRHFLERSVPVPELYGWRTDGGEVFLYMELVRGQTLEKVWDSLSPDERTKVCLQLHTYISNVRCLRQDPQDPFIGNIRREQLYDRAIGEQFMAEAGPFRSVKDFHDWFIFLCRRPMADPYSIPIEPFRANLPDDCAIRFTHGDLHLSNIMVSQSEPSRVVSIFDWEQSGWMPEYWEDRKAHYTAEFKGEWATKYLPMILHQYESTAEAWWWYTSSTGW
;
A
#
# COMPACT_ATOMS: atom_id res chain seq x y z
N MET A 1 -8.81 -17.49 8.76
CA MET A 1 -9.74 -17.00 7.72
C MET A 1 -9.91 -15.51 7.93
N LEU A 2 -9.88 -14.69 6.87
CA LEU A 2 -10.00 -13.24 7.00
C LEU A 2 -11.48 -12.85 7.27
N PRO A 3 -11.76 -11.82 8.08
CA PRO A 3 -13.11 -11.28 8.23
C PRO A 3 -13.61 -10.79 6.86
N ASN A 4 -14.86 -11.07 6.50
CA ASN A 4 -15.36 -10.83 5.13
C ASN A 4 -16.79 -10.27 5.09
N ARG A 5 -17.34 -9.82 6.23
CA ARG A 5 -18.64 -9.14 6.22
C ARG A 5 -18.47 -7.71 5.71
N PRO A 6 -19.52 -7.13 5.10
CA PRO A 6 -19.50 -5.72 4.67
C PRO A 6 -19.31 -4.76 5.85
N ASN A 7 -19.71 -5.16 7.06
CA ASN A 7 -19.53 -4.39 8.29
C ASN A 7 -18.92 -5.32 9.35
N GLU A 8 -17.80 -4.90 9.92
CA GLU A 8 -17.09 -5.68 10.96
C GLU A 8 -16.70 -4.77 12.12
N ASP A 9 -16.85 -5.31 13.33
CA ASP A 9 -16.33 -4.71 14.57
C ASP A 9 -15.32 -5.66 15.20
N PHE A 10 -14.09 -5.20 15.37
CA PHE A 10 -13.05 -5.96 16.04
C PHE A 10 -13.11 -5.68 17.54
N TRP A 11 -14.11 -6.27 18.22
CA TRP A 11 -14.42 -6.07 19.65
C TRP A 11 -13.24 -6.32 20.61
N GLN A 12 -12.21 -7.05 20.18
CA GLN A 12 -10.99 -7.28 20.97
C GLN A 12 -9.95 -6.16 20.86
N SER A 13 -10.13 -5.22 19.93
CA SER A 13 -9.21 -4.10 19.70
C SER A 13 -9.14 -3.15 20.90
N SER A 14 -8.10 -2.32 20.97
CA SER A 14 -7.95 -1.37 22.07
C SER A 14 -9.05 -0.31 22.11
N PHE A 15 -9.68 -0.01 20.97
CA PHE A 15 -10.76 0.96 20.86
C PHE A 15 -11.99 0.57 21.69
N PHE A 16 -12.46 -0.68 21.55
CA PHE A 16 -13.68 -1.15 22.23
C PHE A 16 -13.50 -1.38 23.74
N LYS A 17 -12.28 -1.28 24.25
CA LYS A 17 -12.01 -1.24 25.70
C LYS A 17 -12.41 0.10 26.32
N LYS A 18 -12.54 1.15 25.51
CA LYS A 18 -12.84 2.53 25.95
C LYS A 18 -14.15 3.06 25.39
N TRP A 19 -14.49 2.69 24.16
CA TRP A 19 -15.64 3.23 23.43
C TRP A 19 -16.59 2.10 23.03
N PRO A 20 -17.91 2.23 23.26
CA PRO A 20 -18.85 1.14 23.02
C PRO A 20 -19.16 0.92 21.53
N GLN A 21 -18.89 1.91 20.67
CA GLN A 21 -19.24 1.88 19.25
C GLN A 21 -18.31 2.78 18.43
N LEU A 22 -18.13 2.43 17.15
CA LEU A 22 -17.50 3.29 16.16
C LEU A 22 -18.44 4.44 15.75
N PRO A 23 -17.92 5.61 15.36
CA PRO A 23 -18.73 6.67 14.75
C PRO A 23 -19.46 6.16 13.51
N SER A 24 -20.69 6.63 13.27
CA SER A 24 -21.44 6.26 12.07
C SER A 24 -20.77 6.83 10.80
N PRO A 25 -21.04 6.27 9.61
CA PRO A 25 -20.60 6.87 8.35
C PRO A 25 -20.99 8.36 8.22
N GLU A 26 -22.18 8.74 8.69
CA GLU A 26 -22.61 10.15 8.71
C GLU A 26 -21.72 11.02 9.62
N ASP A 27 -21.40 10.54 10.83
CA ASP A 27 -20.49 11.24 11.75
C ASP A 27 -19.10 11.43 11.12
N VAL A 28 -18.59 10.40 10.43
CA VAL A 28 -17.29 10.45 9.74
C VAL A 28 -17.30 11.52 8.65
N ARG A 29 -18.32 11.54 7.79
CA ARG A 29 -18.46 12.55 6.72
C ARG A 29 -18.54 13.96 7.29
N ALA A 30 -19.31 14.15 8.36
CA ALA A 30 -19.47 15.44 9.02
C ALA A 30 -18.13 15.91 9.64
N GLN A 31 -17.42 15.02 10.33
CA GLN A 31 -16.12 15.32 10.94
C GLN A 31 -15.07 15.68 9.87
N ALA A 32 -14.96 14.90 8.80
CA ALA A 32 -14.03 15.18 7.70
C ALA A 32 -14.31 16.57 7.08
N ARG A 33 -15.59 16.90 6.86
CA ARG A 33 -16.01 18.20 6.31
C ARG A 33 -15.66 19.35 7.24
N ALA A 34 -15.92 19.21 8.54
CA ALA A 34 -15.58 20.22 9.54
C ALA A 34 -14.07 20.47 9.60
N GLN A 35 -13.26 19.40 9.61
CA GLN A 35 -11.79 19.49 9.60
C GLN A 35 -11.25 20.17 8.35
N TYR A 36 -11.81 19.85 7.18
CA TYR A 36 -11.43 20.49 5.93
C TYR A 36 -11.76 21.98 5.91
N GLN A 37 -12.98 22.36 6.31
CA GLN A 37 -13.40 23.77 6.39
C GLN A 37 -12.57 24.58 7.38
N ALA A 38 -12.09 23.95 8.46
CA ALA A 38 -11.20 24.57 9.44
C ALA A 38 -9.73 24.63 8.99
N GLY A 39 -9.37 24.05 7.83
CA GLY A 39 -7.97 23.93 7.38
C GLY A 39 -7.14 22.97 8.25
N SER A 40 -7.78 22.09 9.00
CA SER A 40 -7.16 21.12 9.91
C SER A 40 -7.34 19.68 9.43
N ALA A 41 -7.52 19.47 8.12
CA ALA A 41 -7.63 18.14 7.53
C ALA A 41 -6.31 17.36 7.75
N PRO A 42 -6.37 16.06 8.10
CA PRO A 42 -5.16 15.27 8.35
C PRO A 42 -4.26 15.12 7.12
N ASP A 43 -4.84 15.10 5.92
CA ASP A 43 -4.11 15.10 4.64
C ASP A 43 -4.52 16.32 3.81
N GLY A 44 -3.65 17.33 3.77
CA GLY A 44 -3.89 18.57 3.03
C GLY A 44 -3.84 18.44 1.51
N ARG A 45 -3.44 17.28 0.98
CA ARG A 45 -3.44 17.00 -0.47
C ARG A 45 -4.84 16.59 -0.98
N LYS A 46 -5.72 16.15 -0.08
CA LYS A 46 -7.08 15.71 -0.41
C LYS A 46 -8.06 16.88 -0.34
N THR A 47 -9.05 16.89 -1.23
CA THR A 47 -10.10 17.93 -1.29
C THR A 47 -11.47 17.29 -1.44
N PHE A 48 -12.53 18.04 -1.11
CA PHE A 48 -13.90 17.63 -1.41
C PHE A 48 -14.27 18.04 -2.84
N GLY A 49 -14.71 17.08 -3.66
CA GLY A 49 -15.24 17.33 -5.01
C GLY A 49 -14.83 16.25 -6.00
N ASP A 50 -15.46 16.27 -7.18
CA ASP A 50 -15.27 15.30 -8.27
C ASP A 50 -14.07 15.65 -9.18
N THR A 51 -13.34 16.73 -8.87
CA THR A 51 -12.22 17.24 -9.68
C THR A 51 -10.92 17.18 -8.90
N GLY A 52 -10.19 16.08 -9.04
CA GLY A 52 -8.84 15.92 -8.49
C GLY A 52 -8.24 14.56 -8.86
N PRO A 53 -6.90 14.45 -9.00
CA PRO A 53 -6.25 13.27 -9.57
C PRO A 53 -6.36 11.99 -8.72
N GLN A 54 -7.01 12.02 -7.55
CA GLN A 54 -7.11 10.88 -6.63
C GLN A 54 -8.43 10.95 -5.82
N TRP A 55 -9.47 10.32 -6.37
CA TRP A 55 -10.85 10.27 -5.91
C TRP A 55 -11.07 9.64 -4.51
N ASN A 56 -10.52 10.23 -3.45
CA ASN A 56 -10.91 9.94 -2.08
C ASN A 56 -11.05 11.24 -1.29
N PRO A 57 -12.12 11.40 -0.49
CA PRO A 57 -12.30 12.56 0.37
C PRO A 57 -11.19 12.65 1.43
N PRO A 58 -10.99 13.82 2.05
CA PRO A 58 -10.11 13.94 3.22
C PRO A 58 -10.51 12.93 4.31
N PRO A 59 -9.54 12.25 4.94
CA PRO A 59 -9.83 11.33 6.05
C PRO A 59 -10.34 12.12 7.27
N ALA A 60 -11.01 11.40 8.18
CA ALA A 60 -11.50 11.98 9.43
C ALA A 60 -10.61 11.56 10.62
N SER A 61 -10.24 12.51 11.47
CA SER A 61 -9.59 12.21 12.77
C SER A 61 -10.52 12.54 13.93
N PHE A 62 -10.73 11.58 14.83
CA PHE A 62 -11.41 11.74 16.10
C PHE A 62 -10.37 11.68 17.22
N GLU A 63 -9.72 12.83 17.45
CA GLU A 63 -8.57 13.00 18.35
C GLU A 63 -8.84 12.49 19.78
N SER A 64 -10.01 12.79 20.33
CA SER A 64 -10.44 12.36 21.67
C SER A 64 -10.58 10.84 21.79
N MET A 65 -10.82 10.16 20.67
CA MET A 65 -10.98 8.71 20.61
C MET A 65 -9.71 7.98 20.19
N GLY A 66 -8.66 8.70 19.74
CA GLY A 66 -7.48 8.08 19.14
C GLY A 66 -7.83 7.30 17.86
N LEU A 67 -8.78 7.82 17.07
CA LEU A 67 -9.34 7.16 15.90
C LEU A 67 -9.08 7.98 14.63
N PHE A 68 -8.64 7.28 13.59
CA PHE A 68 -8.48 7.77 12.23
C PHE A 68 -9.39 6.96 11.30
N VAL A 69 -10.05 7.62 10.36
CA VAL A 69 -10.96 6.97 9.41
C VAL A 69 -10.59 7.35 7.99
N LYS A 70 -10.10 6.35 7.22
CA LYS A 70 -9.92 6.44 5.77
C LYS A 70 -11.23 6.01 5.12
N TRP A 71 -11.78 6.82 4.22
CA TRP A 71 -13.08 6.53 3.61
C TRP A 71 -13.19 7.06 2.18
N GLY A 72 -14.12 6.49 1.42
CA GLY A 72 -14.40 6.89 0.03
C GLY A 72 -14.86 5.74 -0.85
N ALA A 73 -15.23 6.06 -2.09
CA ALA A 73 -15.69 5.08 -3.08
C ALA A 73 -14.58 4.16 -3.61
N ASN A 74 -13.32 4.63 -3.58
CA ASN A 74 -12.17 3.84 -4.04
C ASN A 74 -11.43 3.12 -2.91
N ILE A 75 -11.91 3.23 -1.67
CA ILE A 75 -11.34 2.50 -0.54
C ILE A 75 -11.81 1.05 -0.60
N MET A 76 -10.87 0.11 -0.48
CA MET A 76 -11.16 -1.32 -0.55
C MET A 76 -11.11 -1.96 0.83
N ILE A 77 -12.06 -2.87 1.12
CA ILE A 77 -12.02 -3.71 2.33
C ILE A 77 -10.72 -4.55 2.39
N ALA A 78 -10.13 -4.86 1.23
CA ALA A 78 -8.85 -5.56 1.14
C ALA A 78 -7.73 -4.87 1.94
N GLU A 79 -7.67 -3.53 1.97
CA GLU A 79 -6.70 -2.79 2.79
C GLU A 79 -6.91 -3.07 4.29
N GLY A 80 -8.16 -3.03 4.75
CA GLY A 80 -8.52 -3.40 6.13
C GLY A 80 -8.16 -4.86 6.44
N GLN A 81 -8.46 -5.79 5.54
CA GLN A 81 -8.07 -7.19 5.72
C GLN A 81 -6.55 -7.37 5.75
N THR A 82 -5.78 -6.59 4.99
CA THR A 82 -4.31 -6.56 5.10
C THR A 82 -3.87 -6.12 6.49
N LEU A 83 -4.37 -4.99 6.99
CA LEU A 83 -4.03 -4.51 8.34
C LEU A 83 -4.37 -5.55 9.42
N TYR A 84 -5.55 -6.17 9.32
CA TYR A 84 -5.97 -7.25 10.20
C TYR A 84 -5.01 -8.44 10.13
N ALA A 85 -4.67 -8.90 8.93
CA ALA A 85 -3.80 -10.05 8.72
C ALA A 85 -2.37 -9.79 9.23
N LEU A 86 -1.79 -8.62 8.93
CA LEU A 86 -0.46 -8.26 9.41
C LEU A 86 -0.40 -8.27 10.93
N ARG A 87 -1.39 -7.66 11.60
CA ARG A 87 -1.44 -7.64 13.07
C ARG A 87 -1.70 -9.03 13.65
N HIS A 88 -2.50 -9.87 12.99
CA HIS A 88 -2.81 -11.21 13.46
C HIS A 88 -1.64 -12.20 13.29
N PHE A 89 -0.96 -12.17 12.13
CA PHE A 89 0.09 -13.14 11.80
C PHE A 89 1.50 -12.68 12.17
N LEU A 90 1.73 -11.36 12.23
CA LEU A 90 3.05 -10.79 12.53
C LEU A 90 3.08 -10.08 13.88
N GLU A 91 1.96 -10.00 14.60
CA GLU A 91 1.85 -9.40 15.93
C GLU A 91 2.51 -8.01 16.03
N ARG A 92 3.67 -7.93 16.70
CA ARG A 92 4.46 -6.70 16.91
C ARG A 92 5.72 -6.65 16.04
N SER A 93 5.88 -7.59 15.13
CA SER A 93 7.05 -7.69 14.24
C SER A 93 6.97 -6.68 13.08
N VAL A 94 5.82 -6.07 12.83
CA VAL A 94 5.63 -4.99 11.85
C VAL A 94 4.70 -3.94 12.46
N PRO A 95 5.14 -2.67 12.61
CA PRO A 95 4.29 -1.63 13.16
C PRO A 95 3.28 -1.17 12.09
N VAL A 96 2.01 -1.50 12.31
CA VAL A 96 0.86 -1.04 11.51
C VAL A 96 -0.24 -0.53 12.43
N PRO A 97 -1.13 0.38 11.97
CA PRO A 97 -2.26 0.83 12.78
C PRO A 97 -3.10 -0.34 13.23
N GLU A 98 -3.56 -0.32 14.48
CA GLU A 98 -4.62 -1.25 14.88
C GLU A 98 -5.90 -0.93 14.11
N LEU A 99 -6.45 -1.93 13.42
CA LEU A 99 -7.76 -1.81 12.79
C LEU A 99 -8.85 -2.10 13.83
N TYR A 100 -9.82 -1.20 13.92
CA TYR A 100 -10.96 -1.31 14.84
C TYR A 100 -12.20 -1.87 14.16
N GLY A 101 -12.35 -1.66 12.86
CA GLY A 101 -13.44 -2.21 12.08
C GLY A 101 -13.56 -1.55 10.71
N TRP A 102 -14.60 -1.91 9.99
CA TRP A 102 -14.98 -1.23 8.76
C TRP A 102 -16.49 -1.19 8.57
N ARG A 103 -16.93 -0.27 7.69
CA ARG A 103 -18.32 -0.14 7.25
C ARG A 103 -18.41 0.06 5.74
N THR A 104 -19.54 -0.33 5.18
CA THR A 104 -19.98 0.06 3.84
C THR A 104 -21.26 0.88 3.95
N ASP A 105 -21.30 2.05 3.32
CA ASP A 105 -22.50 2.91 3.30
C ASP A 105 -22.52 3.76 2.03
N GLY A 106 -23.65 3.77 1.31
CA GLY A 106 -23.82 4.61 0.12
C GLY A 106 -22.82 4.37 -1.03
N GLY A 107 -22.24 3.16 -1.13
CA GLY A 107 -21.20 2.85 -2.11
C GLY A 107 -19.77 3.24 -1.67
N GLU A 108 -19.61 3.73 -0.44
CA GLU A 108 -18.31 4.07 0.14
C GLU A 108 -17.90 3.05 1.20
N VAL A 109 -16.60 2.84 1.34
CA VAL A 109 -16.00 2.04 2.42
C VAL A 109 -15.37 2.97 3.45
N PHE A 110 -15.47 2.60 4.72
CA PHE A 110 -14.91 3.31 5.87
C PHE A 110 -14.01 2.36 6.65
N LEU A 111 -12.71 2.63 6.71
CA LEU A 111 -11.74 1.87 7.49
C LEU A 111 -11.41 2.63 8.78
N TYR A 112 -11.82 2.07 9.92
CA TYR A 112 -11.63 2.67 11.24
C TYR A 112 -10.37 2.10 11.87
N MET A 113 -9.36 2.93 12.09
CA MET A 113 -8.05 2.49 12.54
C MET A 113 -7.45 3.43 13.58
N GLU A 114 -6.38 2.98 14.23
CA GLU A 114 -5.63 3.74 15.21
C GLU A 114 -5.12 5.07 14.64
N LEU A 115 -5.40 6.17 15.34
CA LEU A 115 -4.73 7.45 15.10
C LEU A 115 -3.33 7.41 15.71
N VAL A 116 -2.36 7.00 14.90
CA VAL A 116 -0.96 6.91 15.32
C VAL A 116 -0.37 8.31 15.51
N ARG A 117 0.34 8.49 16.63
CA ARG A 117 1.04 9.74 16.96
C ARG A 117 2.47 9.70 16.43
N GLY A 118 2.84 10.67 15.60
CA GLY A 118 4.18 10.77 15.05
C GLY A 118 4.28 11.85 13.99
N GLN A 119 5.35 11.78 13.20
CA GLN A 119 5.51 12.57 11.98
C GLN A 119 5.86 11.62 10.84
N THR A 120 5.35 11.90 9.64
CA THR A 120 5.75 11.18 8.43
C THR A 120 7.25 11.35 8.21
N LEU A 121 7.92 10.28 7.78
CA LEU A 121 9.36 10.29 7.52
C LEU A 121 9.70 11.34 6.47
N GLU A 122 8.85 11.52 5.44
CA GLU A 122 8.96 12.58 4.43
C GLU A 122 9.15 13.97 5.06
N LYS A 123 8.33 14.31 6.05
CA LYS A 123 8.33 15.64 6.68
C LYS A 123 9.61 15.92 7.47
N VAL A 124 10.19 14.89 8.09
CA VAL A 124 11.38 15.04 8.94
C VAL A 124 12.66 14.64 8.22
N TRP A 125 12.58 14.09 7.01
CA TRP A 125 13.70 13.46 6.30
C TRP A 125 14.93 14.36 6.23
N ASP A 126 14.74 15.62 5.83
CA ASP A 126 15.81 16.61 5.67
C ASP A 126 16.41 17.06 7.00
N SER A 127 15.70 16.89 8.11
CA SER A 127 16.17 17.21 9.46
C SER A 127 16.93 16.06 10.14
N LEU A 128 16.75 14.82 9.67
CA LEU A 128 17.42 13.66 10.24
C LEU A 128 18.90 13.62 9.86
N SER A 129 19.75 13.33 10.85
CA SER A 129 21.16 13.06 10.59
C SER A 129 21.35 11.78 9.74
N PRO A 130 22.49 11.63 9.04
CA PRO A 130 22.79 10.41 8.28
C PRO A 130 22.70 9.11 9.12
N ASP A 131 23.11 9.18 10.38
CA ASP A 131 23.07 8.07 11.33
C ASP A 131 21.63 7.72 11.73
N GLU A 132 20.76 8.71 11.92
CA GLU A 132 19.34 8.47 12.19
C GLU A 132 18.61 7.89 10.99
N ARG A 133 18.86 8.42 9.79
CA ARG A 133 18.31 7.84 8.55
C ARG A 133 18.72 6.38 8.39
N THR A 134 19.98 6.05 8.69
CA THR A 134 20.49 4.68 8.71
C THR A 134 19.73 3.81 9.72
N LYS A 135 19.55 4.27 10.96
CA LYS A 135 18.81 3.53 12.00
C LYS A 135 17.34 3.31 11.63
N VAL A 136 16.70 4.28 10.97
CA VAL A 136 15.34 4.14 10.45
C VAL A 136 15.30 3.11 9.33
N CYS A 137 16.24 3.14 8.39
CA CYS A 137 16.30 2.18 7.29
C CYS A 137 16.55 0.74 7.77
N LEU A 138 17.38 0.54 8.80
CA LEU A 138 17.58 -0.79 9.41
C LEU A 138 16.31 -1.33 10.10
N GLN A 139 15.51 -0.45 10.72
CA GLN A 139 14.19 -0.83 11.24
C GLN A 139 13.26 -1.24 10.09
N LEU A 140 13.19 -0.44 9.03
CA LEU A 140 12.37 -0.75 7.85
C LEU A 140 12.79 -2.05 7.18
N HIS A 141 14.09 -2.31 7.04
CA HIS A 141 14.62 -3.58 6.54
C HIS A 141 14.07 -4.76 7.34
N THR A 142 14.10 -4.66 8.66
CA THR A 142 13.58 -5.70 9.56
C THR A 142 12.08 -5.90 9.36
N TYR A 143 11.30 -4.81 9.32
CA TYR A 143 9.86 -4.89 9.16
C TYR A 143 9.44 -5.45 7.81
N ILE A 144 10.01 -4.97 6.71
CA ILE A 144 9.70 -5.49 5.36
C ILE A 144 10.18 -6.94 5.22
N SER A 145 11.30 -7.32 5.83
CA SER A 145 11.73 -8.72 5.88
C SER A 145 10.72 -9.61 6.60
N ASN A 146 10.14 -9.14 7.71
CA ASN A 146 9.08 -9.84 8.42
C ASN A 146 7.80 -9.98 7.59
N VAL A 147 7.40 -8.93 6.86
CA VAL A 147 6.28 -9.00 5.90
C VAL A 147 6.54 -10.07 4.84
N ARG A 148 7.75 -10.11 4.28
CA ARG A 148 8.17 -11.10 3.27
C ARG A 148 8.29 -12.52 3.82
N CYS A 149 8.16 -12.73 5.12
CA CYS A 149 8.06 -14.05 5.74
C CYS A 149 6.65 -14.64 5.72
N LEU A 150 5.62 -13.85 5.40
CA LEU A 150 4.30 -14.39 5.09
C LEU A 150 4.41 -15.41 3.95
N ARG A 151 3.64 -16.50 4.05
CA ARG A 151 3.58 -17.58 3.07
C ARG A 151 2.14 -17.85 2.67
N GLN A 152 1.96 -18.13 1.39
CA GLN A 152 0.75 -18.76 0.88
C GLN A 152 0.81 -20.27 1.12
N ASP A 153 -0.30 -20.96 0.85
CA ASP A 153 -0.26 -22.41 0.68
C ASP A 153 0.66 -22.75 -0.51
N PRO A 154 1.75 -23.51 -0.32
CA PRO A 154 2.64 -23.89 -1.40
C PRO A 154 1.97 -24.71 -2.52
N GLN A 155 0.84 -25.36 -2.24
CA GLN A 155 0.10 -26.15 -3.23
C GLN A 155 -0.86 -25.30 -4.06
N ASP A 156 -1.09 -24.05 -3.68
CA ASP A 156 -2.08 -23.19 -4.30
C ASP A 156 -1.61 -21.72 -4.42
N PRO A 157 -0.45 -21.49 -5.08
CA PRO A 157 0.12 -20.15 -5.21
C PRO A 157 -0.75 -19.27 -6.12
N PHE A 158 -0.72 -17.97 -5.86
CA PHE A 158 -1.34 -16.96 -6.71
C PHE A 158 -0.63 -15.61 -6.61
N ILE A 159 -0.84 -14.78 -7.64
CA ILE A 159 -0.54 -13.34 -7.62
C ILE A 159 -1.88 -12.60 -7.57
N GLY A 160 -2.02 -11.66 -6.65
CA GLY A 160 -3.30 -11.00 -6.36
C GLY A 160 -3.28 -10.30 -5.01
N ASN A 161 -4.32 -9.56 -4.69
CA ASN A 161 -4.43 -8.93 -3.37
C ASN A 161 -4.61 -10.00 -2.26
N ILE A 162 -4.69 -9.58 -1.00
CA ILE A 162 -4.80 -10.51 0.13
C ILE A 162 -6.06 -11.41 0.10
N ARG A 163 -7.09 -11.02 -0.65
CA ARG A 163 -8.33 -11.78 -0.86
C ARG A 163 -8.25 -12.79 -2.01
N ARG A 164 -7.10 -12.85 -2.70
CA ARG A 164 -6.98 -13.57 -3.98
C ARG A 164 -7.89 -13.00 -5.06
N GLU A 165 -8.02 -11.68 -5.08
CA GLU A 165 -8.75 -10.91 -6.09
C GLU A 165 -7.76 -10.03 -6.87
N GLN A 166 -8.27 -9.11 -7.70
CA GLN A 166 -7.47 -8.18 -8.50
C GLN A 166 -6.51 -7.36 -7.62
N LEU A 167 -5.34 -7.10 -8.16
CA LEU A 167 -4.39 -6.14 -7.62
C LEU A 167 -4.91 -4.72 -7.84
N TYR A 168 -4.64 -3.86 -6.88
CA TYR A 168 -4.67 -2.42 -7.07
C TYR A 168 -3.23 -1.93 -7.03
N ASP A 169 -2.67 -1.53 -8.16
CA ASP A 169 -1.28 -1.06 -8.24
C ASP A 169 -1.22 0.09 -9.24
N ARG A 170 -0.74 1.25 -8.78
CA ARG A 170 -0.69 2.46 -9.60
C ARG A 170 0.29 2.39 -10.76
N ALA A 171 1.20 1.41 -10.79
CA ALA A 171 2.07 1.16 -11.95
C ALA A 171 1.34 0.45 -13.10
N ILE A 172 0.12 -0.03 -12.86
CA ILE A 172 -0.79 -0.59 -13.85
C ILE A 172 -1.84 0.48 -14.17
N GLY A 173 -2.01 0.82 -15.44
CA GLY A 173 -3.01 1.79 -15.87
C GLY A 173 -4.43 1.41 -15.44
N GLU A 174 -5.24 2.40 -15.05
CA GLU A 174 -6.60 2.23 -14.51
C GLU A 174 -7.49 1.35 -15.40
N GLN A 175 -7.37 1.51 -16.73
CA GLN A 175 -8.07 0.74 -17.76
C GLN A 175 -7.74 -0.77 -17.77
N PHE A 176 -6.72 -1.20 -17.03
CA PHE A 176 -6.29 -2.60 -16.92
C PHE A 176 -6.53 -3.20 -15.54
N MET A 177 -6.84 -2.38 -14.51
CA MET A 177 -6.90 -2.85 -13.12
C MET A 177 -7.97 -3.93 -12.89
N ALA A 178 -9.10 -3.88 -13.60
CA ALA A 178 -10.16 -4.89 -13.50
C ALA A 178 -9.71 -6.31 -13.91
N GLU A 179 -8.62 -6.41 -14.69
CA GLU A 179 -8.05 -7.66 -15.18
C GLU A 179 -6.74 -8.04 -14.47
N ALA A 180 -6.31 -7.25 -13.47
CA ALA A 180 -5.04 -7.41 -12.77
C ALA A 180 -5.06 -8.55 -11.74
N GLY A 181 -5.51 -9.73 -12.16
CA GLY A 181 -5.48 -10.97 -11.39
C GLY A 181 -6.84 -11.43 -10.86
N PRO A 182 -6.85 -12.46 -10.01
CA PRO A 182 -5.67 -13.19 -9.56
C PRO A 182 -5.03 -14.03 -10.68
N PHE A 183 -3.71 -14.14 -10.70
CA PHE A 183 -2.95 -15.01 -11.60
C PHE A 183 -2.49 -16.28 -10.87
N ARG A 184 -2.34 -17.39 -11.58
CA ARG A 184 -1.95 -18.69 -10.98
C ARG A 184 -0.43 -18.84 -10.85
N SER A 185 0.34 -18.05 -11.58
CA SER A 185 1.79 -18.10 -11.58
C SER A 185 2.40 -16.74 -11.93
N VAL A 186 3.69 -16.58 -11.60
CA VAL A 186 4.51 -15.44 -12.04
C VAL A 186 4.52 -15.32 -13.56
N LYS A 187 4.60 -16.44 -14.27
CA LYS A 187 4.53 -16.49 -15.73
C LYS A 187 3.22 -15.90 -16.26
N ASP A 188 2.07 -16.32 -15.73
CA ASP A 188 0.77 -15.82 -16.19
C ASP A 188 0.65 -14.31 -15.98
N PHE A 189 1.15 -13.82 -14.83
CA PHE A 189 1.21 -12.40 -14.55
C PHE A 189 2.13 -11.66 -15.53
N HIS A 190 3.34 -12.16 -15.81
CA HIS A 190 4.25 -11.53 -16.76
C HIS A 190 3.67 -11.52 -18.17
N ASP A 191 3.12 -12.63 -18.64
CA ASP A 191 2.53 -12.73 -19.98
C ASP A 191 1.37 -11.74 -20.15
N TRP A 192 0.55 -11.56 -19.12
CA TRP A 192 -0.48 -10.50 -19.07
C TRP A 192 0.12 -9.10 -19.04
N PHE A 193 1.07 -8.84 -18.13
CA PHE A 193 1.66 -7.52 -17.90
C PHE A 193 2.38 -6.96 -19.13
N ILE A 194 3.19 -7.79 -19.81
CA ILE A 194 3.89 -7.38 -21.05
C ILE A 194 2.95 -7.24 -22.24
N PHE A 195 1.75 -7.81 -22.19
CA PHE A 195 0.77 -7.70 -23.27
C PHE A 195 0.05 -6.35 -23.21
N LEU A 196 0.03 -5.68 -22.05
CA LEU A 196 -0.69 -4.43 -21.86
C LEU A 196 -0.25 -3.32 -22.83
N CYS A 197 1.05 -3.17 -23.09
CA CYS A 197 1.57 -2.16 -24.03
C CYS A 197 1.16 -2.43 -25.49
N ARG A 198 0.91 -3.69 -25.84
CA ARG A 198 0.48 -4.11 -27.19
C ARG A 198 -1.02 -4.06 -27.36
N ARG A 199 -1.81 -4.23 -26.29
CA ARG A 199 -3.28 -4.32 -26.33
C ARG A 199 -3.98 -3.21 -27.13
N PRO A 200 -3.54 -1.93 -27.10
CA PRO A 200 -4.16 -0.88 -27.90
C PRO A 200 -3.89 -0.93 -29.41
N MET A 201 -2.97 -1.80 -29.87
CA MET A 201 -2.59 -1.91 -31.27
C MET A 201 -3.65 -2.67 -32.09
N ALA A 202 -3.71 -2.41 -33.40
CA ALA A 202 -4.71 -3.02 -34.29
C ALA A 202 -4.58 -4.55 -34.42
N ASP A 203 -3.35 -5.07 -34.38
CA ASP A 203 -3.05 -6.51 -34.39
C ASP A 203 -1.95 -6.84 -33.36
N PRO A 204 -2.30 -6.89 -32.06
CA PRO A 204 -1.33 -6.98 -30.97
C PRO A 204 -0.57 -8.32 -30.93
N TYR A 205 -1.13 -9.37 -31.52
CA TYR A 205 -0.53 -10.71 -31.55
C TYR A 205 0.53 -10.88 -32.64
N SER A 206 0.48 -10.05 -33.70
CA SER A 206 1.51 -10.02 -34.75
C SER A 206 2.81 -9.35 -34.31
N ILE A 207 2.77 -8.57 -33.23
CA ILE A 207 3.90 -7.79 -32.74
C ILE A 207 4.86 -8.70 -31.98
N PRO A 208 6.14 -8.79 -32.38
CA PRO A 208 7.14 -9.58 -31.66
C PRO A 208 7.24 -9.15 -30.20
N ILE A 209 7.43 -10.11 -29.30
CA ILE A 209 7.69 -9.85 -27.89
C ILE A 209 9.02 -9.10 -27.77
N GLU A 210 9.05 -8.05 -26.96
CA GLU A 210 10.21 -7.19 -26.77
C GLU A 210 11.36 -7.94 -26.06
N PRO A 211 12.63 -7.62 -26.37
CA PRO A 211 13.79 -8.32 -25.79
C PRO A 211 13.82 -8.32 -24.26
N PHE A 212 13.26 -7.27 -23.65
CA PHE A 212 13.24 -7.09 -22.19
C PHE A 212 12.41 -8.13 -21.44
N ARG A 213 11.52 -8.88 -22.11
CA ARG A 213 10.80 -10.00 -21.49
C ARG A 213 11.74 -11.03 -20.86
N ALA A 214 12.92 -11.24 -21.45
CA ALA A 214 13.92 -12.18 -20.94
C ALA A 214 14.50 -11.76 -19.57
N ASN A 215 14.35 -10.49 -19.18
CA ASN A 215 14.81 -9.98 -17.90
C ASN A 215 13.76 -10.12 -16.77
N LEU A 216 12.57 -10.67 -17.06
CA LEU A 216 11.54 -10.96 -16.06
C LEU A 216 11.54 -12.46 -15.72
N PRO A 217 12.01 -12.88 -14.53
CA PRO A 217 12.16 -14.29 -14.17
C PRO A 217 10.82 -14.93 -13.79
N ASP A 218 10.37 -15.91 -14.57
CA ASP A 218 9.10 -16.62 -14.36
C ASP A 218 9.12 -17.58 -13.17
N ASP A 219 10.30 -17.94 -12.67
CA ASP A 219 10.54 -18.88 -11.57
C ASP A 219 10.89 -18.19 -10.23
N CYS A 220 10.80 -16.86 -10.17
CA CYS A 220 11.05 -16.13 -8.93
C CYS A 220 9.97 -16.39 -7.86
N ALA A 221 10.30 -16.15 -6.60
CA ALA A 221 9.37 -16.37 -5.51
C ALA A 221 8.21 -15.38 -5.54
N ILE A 222 7.02 -15.81 -5.11
CA ILE A 222 5.91 -14.91 -4.82
C ILE A 222 6.01 -14.48 -3.35
N ARG A 223 5.99 -13.17 -3.09
CA ARG A 223 6.10 -12.58 -1.75
C ARG A 223 4.98 -11.57 -1.52
N PHE A 224 4.57 -11.42 -0.26
CA PHE A 224 3.67 -10.34 0.09
C PHE A 224 4.44 -9.01 0.09
N THR A 225 3.92 -8.03 -0.62
CA THR A 225 4.53 -6.71 -0.85
C THR A 225 3.65 -5.62 -0.25
N HIS A 226 4.27 -4.53 0.21
CA HIS A 226 3.59 -3.31 0.58
C HIS A 226 3.06 -2.56 -0.66
N GLY A 227 3.89 -2.48 -1.70
CA GLY A 227 3.52 -1.88 -2.99
C GLY A 227 3.67 -0.35 -3.08
N ASP A 228 3.78 0.36 -1.96
CA ASP A 228 4.00 1.83 -1.95
C ASP A 228 4.90 2.30 -0.78
N LEU A 229 6.16 1.86 -0.75
CA LEU A 229 7.11 2.17 0.33
C LEU A 229 7.69 3.59 0.24
N HIS A 230 6.83 4.58 0.03
CA HIS A 230 7.18 5.99 -0.02
C HIS A 230 7.37 6.58 1.39
N LEU A 231 8.21 7.63 1.51
CA LEU A 231 8.51 8.30 2.78
C LEU A 231 7.27 8.86 3.50
N SER A 232 6.21 9.21 2.75
CA SER A 232 4.94 9.68 3.31
C SER A 232 4.15 8.58 4.03
N ASN A 233 4.43 7.32 3.73
CA ASN A 233 3.71 6.15 4.24
C ASN A 233 4.40 5.54 5.47
N ILE A 234 5.47 6.18 5.96
CA ILE A 234 6.24 5.75 7.12
C ILE A 234 6.12 6.82 8.20
N MET A 235 5.73 6.44 9.42
CA MET A 235 5.67 7.35 10.55
C MET A 235 6.77 7.06 11.56
N VAL A 236 7.39 8.12 12.07
CA VAL A 236 8.40 8.07 13.12
C VAL A 236 7.96 8.81 14.39
N SER A 237 8.55 8.42 15.53
CA SER A 237 8.36 9.07 16.82
C SER A 237 8.75 10.55 16.78
N GLN A 238 8.05 11.38 17.55
CA GLN A 238 8.39 12.80 17.72
C GLN A 238 9.61 13.01 18.65
N SER A 239 9.90 12.05 19.52
CA SER A 239 11.04 12.07 20.43
C SER A 239 12.26 11.41 19.81
N GLU A 240 13.44 11.91 20.18
CA GLU A 240 14.70 11.23 19.90
C GLU A 240 14.90 10.00 20.81
N PRO A 241 15.50 8.90 20.29
CA PRO A 241 15.88 8.70 18.89
C PRO A 241 14.66 8.43 18.01
N SER A 242 14.71 8.88 16.75
CA SER A 242 13.69 8.60 15.73
C SER A 242 13.48 7.09 15.56
N ARG A 243 12.29 6.60 15.88
CA ARG A 243 11.87 5.20 15.73
C ARG A 243 10.67 5.11 14.83
N VAL A 244 10.63 4.11 13.96
CA VAL A 244 9.43 3.85 13.13
C VAL A 244 8.32 3.36 14.05
N VAL A 245 7.20 4.08 14.07
CA VAL A 245 6.03 3.77 14.91
C VAL A 245 4.88 3.18 14.11
N SER A 246 4.85 3.38 12.79
CA SER A 246 3.85 2.76 11.91
C SER A 246 4.24 2.84 10.44
N ILE A 247 3.79 1.86 9.65
CA ILE A 247 3.78 1.84 8.18
C ILE A 247 2.30 1.84 7.73
N PHE A 248 1.92 2.78 6.87
CA PHE A 248 0.56 3.03 6.42
C PHE A 248 0.36 2.75 4.92
N ASP A 249 -0.90 2.87 4.48
CA ASP A 249 -1.30 2.85 3.07
C ASP A 249 -1.01 1.52 2.37
N TRP A 250 -1.57 0.45 2.95
CA TRP A 250 -1.46 -0.92 2.45
C TRP A 250 -2.45 -1.22 1.31
N GLU A 251 -3.03 -0.21 0.68
CA GLU A 251 -4.04 -0.39 -0.37
C GLU A 251 -3.48 -1.06 -1.63
N GLN A 252 -2.18 -0.88 -1.91
CA GLN A 252 -1.47 -1.53 -3.02
C GLN A 252 -0.80 -2.85 -2.62
N SER A 253 -1.09 -3.35 -1.41
CA SER A 253 -0.48 -4.59 -0.92
C SER A 253 -1.04 -5.83 -1.62
N GLY A 254 -0.18 -6.82 -1.82
CA GLY A 254 -0.56 -8.04 -2.50
C GLY A 254 0.55 -9.07 -2.55
N TRP A 255 0.20 -10.25 -3.04
CA TRP A 255 1.16 -11.28 -3.40
C TRP A 255 1.68 -11.00 -4.80
N MET A 256 2.97 -10.70 -4.91
CA MET A 256 3.64 -10.26 -6.14
C MET A 256 4.94 -11.02 -6.38
N PRO A 257 5.47 -11.02 -7.62
CA PRO A 257 6.85 -11.44 -7.87
C PRO A 257 7.82 -10.73 -6.92
N GLU A 258 8.81 -11.42 -6.38
CA GLU A 258 9.62 -10.92 -5.27
C GLU A 258 10.36 -9.61 -5.53
N TYR A 259 10.65 -9.32 -6.81
CA TYR A 259 11.31 -8.10 -7.28
C TYR A 259 10.38 -6.88 -7.32
N TRP A 260 9.06 -7.10 -7.29
CA TRP A 260 8.05 -6.07 -7.50
C TRP A 260 8.13 -4.96 -6.45
N GLU A 261 8.35 -5.29 -5.18
CA GLU A 261 8.52 -4.31 -4.08
C GLU A 261 9.67 -3.33 -4.37
N ASP A 262 10.81 -3.86 -4.81
CA ASP A 262 12.01 -3.08 -5.09
C ASP A 262 11.80 -2.16 -6.30
N ARG A 263 11.20 -2.68 -7.37
CA ARG A 263 10.88 -1.87 -8.56
C ARG A 263 9.83 -0.80 -8.26
N LYS A 264 8.79 -1.13 -7.49
CA LYS A 264 7.76 -0.17 -7.05
C LYS A 264 8.34 0.93 -6.17
N ALA A 265 9.17 0.58 -5.20
CA ALA A 265 9.79 1.57 -4.31
C ALA A 265 10.65 2.58 -5.08
N HIS A 266 11.37 2.12 -6.11
CA HIS A 266 12.11 3.01 -7.02
C HIS A 266 11.20 3.84 -7.92
N TYR A 267 10.11 3.25 -8.42
CA TYR A 267 9.13 3.92 -9.27
C TYR A 267 8.43 5.09 -8.56
N THR A 268 8.15 4.96 -7.26
CA THR A 268 7.53 6.02 -6.45
C THR A 268 8.52 7.03 -5.87
N ALA A 269 9.82 6.72 -5.89
CA ALA A 269 10.85 7.60 -5.35
C ALA A 269 11.25 8.68 -6.36
N GLU A 270 11.81 9.79 -5.86
CA GLU A 270 12.46 10.77 -6.71
C GLU A 270 13.56 10.11 -7.55
N PHE A 271 13.53 10.32 -8.87
CA PHE A 271 14.50 9.73 -9.79
C PHE A 271 15.92 10.16 -9.43
N LYS A 272 16.78 9.18 -9.14
CA LYS A 272 18.16 9.37 -8.65
C LYS A 272 18.28 10.16 -7.34
N GLY A 273 17.18 10.33 -6.60
CA GLY A 273 17.18 10.93 -5.28
C GLY A 273 17.98 10.09 -4.27
N GLU A 274 18.37 10.72 -3.15
CA GLU A 274 19.15 10.03 -2.11
C GLU A 274 18.40 8.82 -1.53
N TRP A 275 17.07 8.94 -1.37
CA TRP A 275 16.23 7.84 -0.91
C TRP A 275 16.38 6.60 -1.80
N ALA A 276 16.22 6.78 -3.11
CA ALA A 276 16.31 5.69 -4.08
C ALA A 276 17.72 5.09 -4.17
N THR A 277 18.74 5.94 -4.25
CA THR A 277 20.10 5.49 -4.59
C THR A 277 20.90 4.97 -3.40
N LYS A 278 20.58 5.42 -2.18
CA LYS A 278 21.36 5.10 -0.97
C LYS A 278 20.58 4.31 0.06
N TYR A 279 19.32 4.65 0.29
CA TYR A 279 18.56 4.12 1.42
C TYR A 279 17.67 2.93 1.06
N LEU A 280 17.03 2.91 -0.11
CA LEU A 280 16.30 1.71 -0.60
C LEU A 280 17.19 0.46 -0.64
N PRO A 281 18.47 0.51 -1.09
CA PRO A 281 19.38 -0.63 -1.02
C PRO A 281 19.68 -1.15 0.39
N MET A 282 19.47 -0.32 1.43
CA MET A 282 19.59 -0.76 2.82
C MET A 282 18.34 -1.48 3.32
N ILE A 283 17.19 -1.22 2.69
CA ILE A 283 15.89 -1.74 3.10
C ILE A 283 15.54 -3.02 2.31
N LEU A 284 15.78 -2.99 1.00
CA LEU A 284 15.31 -4.00 0.05
C LEU A 284 16.46 -4.66 -0.70
N HIS A 285 16.29 -5.94 -1.02
CA HIS A 285 17.15 -6.60 -2.00
C HIS A 285 16.98 -5.93 -3.37
N GLN A 286 18.09 -5.71 -4.06
CA GLN A 286 18.13 -4.98 -5.33
C GLN A 286 18.08 -5.96 -6.50
N TYR A 287 17.00 -5.91 -7.28
CA TYR A 287 16.80 -6.76 -8.46
C TYR A 287 17.17 -5.99 -9.73
N GLU A 288 18.43 -5.55 -9.83
CA GLU A 288 18.92 -4.68 -10.91
C GLU A 288 18.64 -5.23 -12.31
N SER A 289 18.72 -6.54 -12.50
CA SER A 289 18.43 -7.22 -13.77
C SER A 289 17.01 -6.96 -14.29
N THR A 290 16.06 -6.66 -13.42
CA THR A 290 14.65 -6.41 -13.78
C THR A 290 14.35 -4.92 -14.07
N ALA A 291 15.31 -4.01 -13.83
CA ALA A 291 15.11 -2.56 -13.93
C ALA A 291 14.62 -2.10 -15.30
N GLU A 292 15.34 -2.54 -16.33
CA GLU A 292 15.11 -2.08 -17.70
C GLU A 292 13.78 -2.58 -18.24
N ALA A 293 13.47 -3.86 -18.00
CA ALA A 293 12.18 -4.44 -18.35
C ALA A 293 11.02 -3.77 -17.62
N TRP A 294 11.16 -3.58 -16.31
CA TRP A 294 10.15 -2.86 -15.53
C TRP A 294 9.87 -1.47 -16.12
N TRP A 295 10.92 -0.67 -16.29
CA TRP A 295 10.80 0.70 -16.78
C TRP A 295 10.17 0.73 -18.17
N TRP A 296 10.59 -0.16 -19.07
CA TRP A 296 10.04 -0.29 -20.40
C TRP A 296 8.54 -0.56 -20.37
N TYR A 297 8.10 -1.61 -19.67
CA TYR A 297 6.70 -2.02 -19.67
C TYR A 297 5.80 -1.01 -18.96
N THR A 298 6.22 -0.48 -17.80
CA THR A 298 5.45 0.54 -17.07
C THR A 298 5.36 1.89 -17.80
N SER A 299 6.37 2.25 -18.60
CA SER A 299 6.34 3.49 -19.40
C SER A 299 5.56 3.34 -20.71
N SER A 300 5.40 2.10 -21.19
CA SER A 300 4.79 1.81 -22.50
C SER A 300 3.27 1.57 -22.45
N THR A 301 2.68 1.49 -21.26
CA THR A 301 1.24 1.19 -21.08
C THR A 301 0.31 2.40 -21.21
N GLY A 302 0.86 3.61 -21.33
CA GLY A 302 0.10 4.86 -21.48
C GLY A 302 -0.66 5.24 -20.20
N TRP A 303 -0.49 6.49 -19.76
CA TRP A 303 -1.27 7.10 -18.68
C TRP A 303 -2.51 7.77 -19.24
#